data_AF-A0A1G8ZA30-F1
#
_entry.id   AF-A0A1G8ZA30-F1
#
_cell.length_a   1.000
_cell.length_b   1.000
_cell.length_c   1.000
_cell.angle_alpha   90.00
_cell.angle_beta   90.00
_cell.angle_gamma   90.00
#
_symmetry.space_group_name_H-M   'P 1'
#
loop_
_entity.id
_entity.type
_entity.pdbx_description
1 polymer ?
#
loop_
_entity_poly.entity_id
_entity_poly.type
_entity_poly.pdbx_seq_one_letter_code
_entity_poly.pdbx_strand_id
1 'polypeptide(L)' 'MKRFVAEADRGQSTLLPECLDDFIDESNPVRVIDVFVDALDLAELSFEGVKPAATGRPSYHPSVLLKLYIYGYLNRVQ' A
#
# COMPACT_ATOMS: atom_id res chain seq x y z
N MET A 1 3.34 12.04 -16.10
CA MET A 1 3.27 12.34 -14.64
C MET A 1 2.59 11.17 -13.96
N LYS A 2 3.18 10.57 -12.92
CA LYS A 2 2.53 9.52 -12.12
C LYS A 2 1.26 10.15 -11.50
N ARG A 3 0.09 9.58 -11.78
CA ARG A 3 -1.22 10.17 -11.40
C ARG A 3 -1.70 9.77 -10.00
N PHE A 4 -0.99 8.84 -9.35
CA PHE A 4 -1.09 8.58 -7.92
C PHE A 4 0.19 9.04 -7.21
N VAL A 5 0.08 9.28 -5.90
CA VAL A 5 1.25 9.46 -5.03
C VAL A 5 2.08 8.18 -5.11
N ALA A 6 3.37 8.33 -5.42
CA ALA A 6 4.28 7.19 -5.47
C ALA A 6 4.53 6.67 -4.05
N GLU A 7 4.38 5.38 -3.87
CA GLU A 7 4.73 4.68 -2.64
C GLU A 7 6.25 4.62 -2.50
N ALA A 8 6.72 4.56 -1.24
CA ALA A 8 8.11 4.21 -0.96
C ALA A 8 8.26 2.70 -1.08
N ASP A 9 9.21 2.25 -1.89
CA ASP A 9 9.53 0.82 -1.98
C ASP A 9 10.25 0.39 -0.72
N ARG A 10 9.67 -0.57 0.02
CA ARG A 10 10.25 -1.10 1.25
C ARG A 10 11.54 -1.88 1.02
N GLY A 11 11.73 -2.42 -0.19
CA GLY A 11 12.96 -3.09 -0.62
C GLY A 11 14.03 -2.11 -1.11
N GLN A 12 13.74 -0.82 -1.19
CA GLN A 12 14.70 0.18 -1.60
C GLN A 12 15.76 0.36 -0.53
N SER A 13 17.02 0.26 -0.92
CA SER A 13 18.11 0.52 0.00
C SER A 13 18.26 2.01 0.35
N THR A 14 18.46 2.33 1.62
CA THR A 14 18.74 3.70 2.10
C THR A 14 19.96 3.73 3.02
N LEU A 15 20.36 4.92 3.49
CA LEU A 15 21.54 5.03 4.37
C LEU A 15 21.27 4.39 5.75
N LEU A 16 20.09 4.62 6.33
CA LEU A 16 19.65 4.06 7.61
C LEU A 16 18.09 4.06 7.66
N PRO A 17 17.42 2.91 7.83
CA PRO A 17 17.96 1.54 7.75
C PRO A 17 18.43 1.19 6.33
N GLU A 18 19.31 0.20 6.21
CA GLU A 18 19.84 -0.22 4.91
C GLU A 18 18.75 -0.69 3.95
N CYS A 19 17.72 -1.38 4.44
CA CYS A 19 16.50 -1.75 3.74
C CYS A 19 15.37 -1.83 4.79
N LEU A 20 14.20 -1.26 4.50
CA LEU A 20 13.09 -1.31 5.47
C LEU A 20 12.54 -2.73 5.58
N ASP A 21 12.52 -3.49 4.48
CA ASP A 21 11.96 -4.83 4.43
C ASP A 21 12.73 -5.84 5.29
N ASP A 22 14.03 -5.63 5.51
CA ASP A 22 14.89 -6.51 6.33
C ASP A 22 14.52 -6.43 7.83
N PHE A 23 13.81 -5.39 8.24
CA PHE A 23 13.35 -5.20 9.61
C PHE A 23 11.95 -5.80 9.83
N ILE A 24 11.32 -6.34 8.78
CA ILE A 24 10.00 -6.95 8.83
C ILE A 24 10.15 -8.47 8.93
N ASP A 25 9.75 -9.01 10.08
CA ASP A 25 9.73 -10.45 10.33
C ASP A 25 8.99 -11.22 9.22
N GLU A 26 9.50 -12.40 8.86
CA GLU A 26 8.94 -13.24 7.80
C GLU A 26 7.47 -13.64 8.09
N SER A 27 7.12 -13.80 9.37
CA SER A 27 5.76 -14.12 9.81
C SER A 27 4.86 -12.89 10.00
N ASN A 28 5.35 -11.68 9.74
CA ASN A 28 4.57 -10.47 9.92
C ASN A 28 3.35 -10.44 8.97
N PRO A 29 2.15 -10.11 9.47
CA PRO A 29 0.93 -10.10 8.66
C PRO A 29 0.99 -9.15 7.47
N VAL A 30 1.86 -8.13 7.45
CA VAL A 30 2.03 -7.24 6.29
C VAL A 30 2.33 -8.02 5.00
N ARG A 31 3.06 -9.15 5.11
CA ARG A 31 3.41 -10.01 3.97
C ARG A 31 2.16 -10.58 3.29
N VAL A 32 1.20 -11.09 4.07
CA VAL A 32 -0.05 -11.62 3.52
C VAL A 32 -0.98 -10.50 3.06
N ILE A 33 -0.97 -9.35 3.74
CA ILE A 33 -1.78 -8.18 3.34
C ILE A 33 -1.37 -7.69 1.97
N ASP A 34 -0.07 -7.60 1.68
CA ASP A 34 0.42 -7.21 0.36
C ASP A 34 -0.09 -8.15 -0.73
N VAL A 35 0.21 -9.44 -0.61
CA VAL A 35 -0.18 -10.45 -1.60
C VAL A 35 -1.71 -10.51 -1.77
N PHE A 36 -2.46 -10.42 -0.67
CA PHE A 36 -3.91 -10.43 -0.70
C PHE A 36 -4.47 -9.23 -1.45
N VAL A 37 -4.07 -8.01 -1.08
CA VAL A 37 -4.61 -6.79 -1.71
C VAL A 37 -4.13 -6.64 -3.16
N ASP A 38 -2.90 -7.01 -3.46
CA ASP A 38 -2.34 -6.92 -4.82
C ASP A 38 -2.98 -7.93 -5.79
N ALA A 39 -3.59 -9.00 -5.26
CA ALA A 39 -4.36 -9.97 -6.05
C ALA A 39 -5.80 -9.52 -6.36
N LEU A 40 -6.30 -8.44 -5.74
CA LEU A 40 -7.67 -7.96 -5.95
C LEU A 40 -7.76 -7.03 -7.17
N ASP A 41 -8.75 -7.26 -8.02
CA ASP A 41 -9.20 -6.23 -8.97
C ASP A 41 -10.14 -5.25 -8.26
N LEU A 42 -9.56 -4.15 -7.77
CA LEU A 42 -10.32 -3.12 -7.07
C LEU A 42 -11.34 -2.40 -7.98
N ALA A 43 -11.12 -2.37 -9.29
CA ALA A 43 -12.09 -1.78 -10.22
C ALA A 43 -13.33 -2.67 -10.35
N GLU A 44 -13.15 -3.99 -10.47
CA GLU A 44 -14.26 -4.96 -10.49
C GLU A 44 -15.00 -5.01 -9.15
N LEU A 45 -14.29 -4.83 -8.03
CA LEU A 45 -14.87 -4.69 -6.69
C LEU A 45 -15.56 -3.34 -6.44
N SER A 46 -15.67 -2.49 -7.46
CA SER A 46 -16.35 -1.19 -7.40
C SER A 46 -15.73 -0.20 -6.41
N PHE A 47 -14.42 -0.28 -6.15
CA PHE A 47 -13.72 0.77 -5.42
C PHE A 47 -13.70 2.07 -6.24
N GLU A 48 -14.09 3.16 -5.60
CA GLU A 48 -13.92 4.50 -6.16
C GLU A 48 -12.43 4.92 -6.13
N GLY A 49 -12.05 5.86 -7.01
CA GLY A 49 -10.69 6.41 -7.02
C GLY A 49 -9.60 5.51 -7.61
N VAL A 50 -9.94 4.31 -8.12
CA VAL A 50 -9.02 3.44 -8.88
C VAL A 50 -8.59 4.11 -10.19
N LYS A 51 -9.46 4.95 -10.77
CA LYS A 51 -9.10 5.85 -11.86
C LYS A 51 -8.71 7.20 -11.27
N PRO A 52 -7.47 7.68 -11.50
CA PRO A 52 -7.05 8.96 -10.95
C PRO A 52 -7.76 10.11 -11.67
N ALA A 53 -8.00 11.20 -10.93
CA ALA A 53 -8.56 12.42 -11.48
C ALA A 53 -7.66 13.01 -12.59
N ALA A 54 -8.27 13.67 -13.57
CA ALA A 54 -7.54 14.28 -14.68
C ALA A 54 -6.69 15.49 -14.26
N THR A 55 -7.11 16.18 -13.20
CA THR A 55 -6.51 17.43 -12.71
C THR A 55 -6.47 17.45 -11.18
N GLY A 56 -5.57 18.25 -10.62
CA GLY A 56 -5.43 18.44 -9.17
C GLY A 56 -4.25 17.67 -8.57
N ARG A 57 -4.22 17.59 -7.24
CA ARG A 57 -3.19 16.86 -6.51
C ARG A 57 -3.41 15.34 -6.71
N PRO A 58 -2.35 14.56 -7.00
CA PRO A 58 -2.45 13.10 -7.03
C PRO A 58 -3.02 12.55 -5.71
N SER A 59 -3.97 11.63 -5.80
CA SER A 59 -4.47 10.87 -4.66
C SER A 59 -3.56 9.66 -4.37
N TYR A 60 -3.74 9.03 -3.21
CA TYR A 60 -3.23 7.67 -3.01
C TYR A 60 -4.06 6.68 -3.81
N HIS A 61 -3.45 5.57 -4.24
CA HIS A 61 -4.19 4.48 -4.85
C HIS A 61 -5.03 3.75 -3.78
N PRO A 62 -6.29 3.33 -4.06
CA PRO A 62 -7.13 2.67 -3.08
C PRO A 62 -6.51 1.39 -2.47
N SER A 63 -5.65 0.68 -3.20
CA SER A 63 -4.92 -0.48 -2.67
C SER A 63 -4.08 -0.14 -1.45
N VAL A 64 -3.37 0.99 -1.46
CA VAL A 64 -2.54 1.45 -0.33
C VAL A 64 -3.40 1.68 0.90
N LEU A 65 -4.52 2.38 0.70
CA LEU A 65 -5.45 2.69 1.79
C LEU A 65 -6.07 1.41 2.35
N LEU A 66 -6.40 0.44 1.50
CA LEU A 66 -6.94 -0.85 1.92
C LEU A 66 -5.89 -1.67 2.71
N LYS A 67 -4.64 -1.71 2.25
CA LYS A 67 -3.53 -2.37 2.99
C LYS A 67 -3.39 -1.78 4.40
N LEU A 68 -3.38 -0.45 4.51
CA LEU A 68 -3.30 0.25 5.80
C LEU A 68 -4.52 -0.02 6.68
N TYR A 69 -5.72 -0.01 6.10
CA TYR A 69 -6.95 -0.30 6.83
C TYR A 69 -6.96 -1.72 7.43
N ILE A 70 -6.60 -2.73 6.63
CA ILE A 70 -6.51 -4.12 7.09
C ILE A 70 -5.44 -4.25 8.18
N TYR A 71 -4.26 -3.66 7.98
CA TYR A 71 -3.18 -3.70 8.96
C TYR A 71 -3.62 -3.06 10.29
N GLY A 72 -4.22 -1.87 10.24
CA GLY A 72 -4.72 -1.17 11.42
C GLY A 72 -5.79 -1.97 12.15
N TYR A 73 -6.72 -2.57 11.40
CA TYR A 73 -7.76 -3.44 11.95
C TYR A 73 -7.17 -4.66 12.67
N LEU A 74 -6.24 -5.38 12.03
CA LEU A 74 -5.60 -6.57 12.61
C LEU A 74 -4.79 -6.25 13.86
N ASN A 75 -4.13 -5.09 13.89
CA ASN A 75 -3.30 -4.65 15.02
C ASN A 75 -4.07 -3.81 16.05
N ARG A 76 -5.39 -3.60 15.87
CA ARG A 76 -6.25 -2.78 16.74
C ARG A 76 -5.68 -1.37 16.99
N VAL A 77 -5.07 -0.78 15.97
CA VAL A 77 -4.54 0.58 16.01
C VAL A 77 -5.72 1.54 15.89
N GLN A 78 -5.92 2.39 16.91
CA GLN A 78 -6.97 3.44 16.97
C GLN A 78 -6.37 4.83 16.81
#